data_AF-A0A522HZH6-F1
#
_entry.id   AF-A0A522HZH6-F1
#
_cell.length_a   1.000
_cell.length_b   1.000
_cell.length_c   1.000
_cell.angle_alpha   90.00
_cell.angle_beta   90.00
_cell.angle_gamma   90.00
#
_symmetry.space_group_name_H-M   'P 1'
#
loop_
_entity.id
_entity.type
_entity.pdbx_description
1 polymer ?
#
loop_
_entity_poly.entity_id
_entity_poly.type
_entity_poly.pdbx_seq_one_letter_code
_entity_poly.pdbx_strand_id
1 'polypeptide(L)'
;MSDASPRLAAVGRLRLLRRYALLLALLPASAFATNGYFTNGSSVQSNGLGGAGIAFPVDALAGYINPAGIAYVGNRVDVGLTAFRPDRSATIKGNLYGADGTYAGNGVRYFLLPEAGYTHQVAQDLY
;
A
#
# COMPACT_ATOMS: atom_id res chain seq x y z
N MET A 1 -37.54 40.24 -12.77
CA MET A 1 -37.58 38.86 -12.25
C MET A 1 -36.16 38.32 -12.23
N SER A 2 -35.66 38.06 -11.03
CA SER A 2 -34.24 37.95 -10.70
C SER A 2 -33.70 36.53 -10.89
N ASP A 3 -32.51 36.51 -11.47
CA ASP A 3 -31.56 35.42 -11.66
C ASP A 3 -31.46 34.44 -10.47
N ALA A 4 -31.94 33.20 -10.68
CA ALA A 4 -31.80 32.08 -9.75
C ALA A 4 -30.99 30.92 -10.37
N SER A 5 -30.23 31.19 -11.43
CA SER A 5 -29.66 30.16 -12.31
C SER A 5 -28.35 29.47 -11.86
N PRO A 6 -27.42 30.08 -11.08
CA PRO A 6 -26.10 29.48 -10.87
C PRO A 6 -26.04 28.43 -9.74
N ARG A 7 -26.87 28.57 -8.68
CA ARG A 7 -26.83 27.67 -7.50
C ARG A 7 -27.43 26.29 -7.79
N LEU A 8 -28.47 26.22 -8.62
CA LEU A 8 -29.10 24.97 -9.06
C LEU A 8 -28.15 24.13 -9.93
N ALA A 9 -27.36 24.79 -10.78
CA ALA A 9 -26.37 24.13 -11.62
C ALA A 9 -25.23 23.49 -10.79
N ALA A 10 -24.80 24.14 -9.70
CA ALA A 10 -23.75 23.63 -8.82
C ALA A 10 -24.17 22.36 -8.07
N VAL A 11 -25.39 22.33 -7.53
CA VAL A 11 -25.95 21.14 -6.84
C VAL A 11 -26.14 19.97 -7.82
N GLY A 12 -26.56 20.26 -9.05
CA GLY A 12 -26.66 19.25 -10.12
C GLY A 12 -25.31 18.63 -10.47
N ARG A 13 -24.27 19.46 -10.62
CA ARG A 13 -22.89 18.99 -10.86
C ARG A 13 -22.37 18.14 -9.70
N LEU A 14 -22.62 18.55 -8.45
CA LEU A 14 -22.17 17.80 -7.27
C LEU A 14 -22.84 16.42 -7.16
N ARG A 15 -24.15 16.34 -7.42
CA ARG A 15 -24.89 15.06 -7.45
C ARG A 15 -24.39 14.15 -8.57
N LEU A 16 -24.08 14.73 -9.72
CA LEU A 16 -23.55 14.01 -10.88
C LEU A 16 -22.13 13.47 -10.61
N LEU A 17 -21.24 14.29 -10.04
CA LEU A 17 -19.88 13.86 -9.64
C LEU A 17 -19.92 12.74 -8.60
N ARG A 18 -20.84 12.80 -7.64
CA ARG A 18 -21.01 11.76 -6.62
C ARG A 18 -21.45 10.42 -7.21
N ARG A 19 -22.32 10.45 -8.22
CA ARG A 19 -22.75 9.26 -8.98
C ARG A 19 -21.59 8.68 -9.79
N TYR A 20 -20.81 9.52 -10.46
CA TYR A 20 -19.62 9.06 -11.18
C TYR A 20 -18.58 8.44 -10.24
N ALA A 21 -18.32 9.03 -9.07
CA ALA A 21 -17.41 8.47 -8.08
C ALA A 21 -17.87 7.08 -7.58
N LEU A 22 -19.18 6.91 -7.32
CA LEU A 22 -19.76 5.62 -6.94
C LEU A 22 -19.65 4.58 -8.07
N LEU A 23 -19.88 4.99 -9.33
CA LEU A 23 -19.72 4.11 -10.50
C LEU A 23 -18.26 3.69 -10.70
N LEU A 24 -17.29 4.60 -10.51
CA LEU A 24 -15.87 4.26 -10.58
C LEU A 24 -15.44 3.32 -9.45
N ALA A 25 -15.99 3.46 -8.25
CA ALA A 25 -15.71 2.59 -7.12
C ALA A 25 -16.23 1.14 -7.30
N LEU A 26 -17.17 0.94 -8.23
CA LEU A 26 -17.76 -0.36 -8.56
C LEU A 26 -17.08 -1.04 -9.76
N LEU A 27 -16.18 -0.36 -10.48
CA LEU A 27 -15.41 -0.97 -11.56
C LEU A 27 -14.44 -1.99 -10.95
N PRO A 28 -14.47 -3.27 -11.39
CA PRO A 28 -13.50 -4.24 -10.92
C PRO A 28 -12.14 -3.87 -11.50
N ALA A 29 -11.27 -3.30 -10.67
CA ALA A 29 -9.86 -3.13 -10.99
C ALA A 29 -9.16 -4.47 -10.80
N SER A 30 -9.43 -5.45 -11.69
CA SER A 30 -8.64 -6.67 -11.76
C SER A 30 -7.28 -6.36 -12.40
N ALA A 31 -6.48 -5.56 -11.71
CA ALA A 31 -5.04 -5.52 -11.90
C ALA A 31 -4.48 -6.70 -11.12
N PHE A 32 -4.05 -7.75 -11.83
CA PHE A 32 -3.26 -8.82 -11.24
C PHE A 32 -1.85 -8.28 -10.93
N ALA A 33 -1.77 -7.44 -9.91
CA ALA A 33 -0.49 -7.03 -9.37
C ALA A 33 0.15 -8.26 -8.73
N THR A 34 1.25 -8.73 -9.31
CA THR A 34 2.15 -9.60 -8.55
C THR A 34 2.87 -8.70 -7.56
N ASN A 35 2.67 -8.96 -6.26
CA ASN A 35 3.52 -8.32 -5.26
C ASN A 35 4.95 -8.76 -5.59
N GLY A 36 5.81 -7.79 -5.91
CA GLY A 36 7.19 -8.05 -6.29
C GLY A 36 7.98 -8.67 -5.15
N TYR A 37 9.31 -8.72 -5.30
CA TYR A 37 10.17 -9.21 -4.23
C TYR A 37 10.11 -8.35 -2.95
N PHE A 38 9.82 -7.06 -3.08
CA PHE A 38 9.80 -6.11 -1.96
C PHE A 38 8.44 -6.04 -1.28
N THR A 39 8.45 -5.84 0.04
CA THR A 39 7.24 -5.59 0.83
C THR A 39 6.58 -4.28 0.38
N ASN A 40 5.25 -4.27 0.33
CA ASN A 40 4.47 -3.13 -0.11
C ASN A 40 4.28 -2.07 0.98
N GLY A 41 4.48 -2.43 2.25
CA GLY A 41 4.51 -1.55 3.41
C GLY A 41 5.81 -1.68 4.20
N SER A 42 6.03 -0.71 5.08
CA SER A 42 7.26 -0.53 5.87
C SER A 42 7.27 -1.29 7.19
N SER A 43 6.14 -1.93 7.52
CA SER A 43 5.91 -2.69 8.74
C SER A 43 4.86 -3.77 8.50
N VAL A 44 4.67 -4.71 9.43
CA VAL A 44 3.57 -5.70 9.39
C VAL A 44 2.21 -5.01 9.29
N GLN A 45 1.99 -3.93 10.05
CA GLN A 45 0.71 -3.21 10.05
C GLN A 45 0.47 -2.48 8.74
N SER A 46 1.46 -1.73 8.24
CA SER A 46 1.34 -1.03 6.96
C SER A 46 1.19 -2.01 5.79
N ASN A 47 1.90 -3.14 5.81
CA ASN A 47 1.73 -4.23 4.83
C ASN A 47 0.30 -4.78 4.86
N GLY A 48 -0.28 -4.99 6.06
CA GLY A 48 -1.67 -5.41 6.25
C GLY A 48 -2.70 -4.43 5.69
N LEU A 49 -2.34 -3.14 5.58
CA LEU A 49 -3.14 -2.10 4.94
C LEU A 49 -2.83 -1.91 3.45
N GLY A 50 -2.18 -2.89 2.82
CA GLY A 50 -1.83 -2.80 1.40
C GLY A 50 -0.70 -1.81 1.10
N GLY A 51 0.11 -1.43 2.11
CA GLY A 51 1.20 -0.46 1.97
C GLY A 51 0.80 0.97 2.27
N ALA A 52 -0.45 1.22 2.65
CA ALA A 52 -0.87 2.52 3.13
C ALA A 52 -0.11 2.89 4.42
N GLY A 53 0.28 4.15 4.53
CA GLY A 53 0.99 4.63 5.71
C GLY A 53 1.50 6.07 5.64
N ILE A 54 1.69 6.64 4.44
CA ILE A 54 2.27 7.99 4.27
C ILE A 54 1.49 9.07 5.05
N ALA A 55 0.15 9.02 4.98
CA ALA A 55 -0.75 9.95 5.67
C ALA A 55 -1.52 9.30 6.84
N PHE A 56 -1.28 8.01 7.09
CA PHE A 56 -1.93 7.25 8.17
C PHE A 56 -0.86 6.43 8.89
N PRO A 57 -0.06 7.05 9.77
CA PRO A 57 1.00 6.35 10.48
C PRO A 57 0.38 5.41 11.52
N VAL A 58 0.81 4.14 11.53
CA VAL A 58 0.19 3.07 12.34
C VAL A 58 1.11 2.50 13.43
N ASP A 59 2.42 2.69 13.30
CA ASP A 59 3.43 2.17 14.22
C ASP A 59 4.70 3.03 14.25
N ALA A 60 5.65 2.66 15.11
CA ALA A 60 6.94 3.31 15.29
C ALA A 60 7.81 3.31 14.03
N LEU A 61 7.53 2.45 13.04
CA LEU A 61 8.24 2.41 11.76
C LEU A 61 7.69 3.46 10.77
N ALA A 62 6.67 4.24 11.14
CA ALA A 62 6.11 5.32 10.32
C ALA A 62 7.18 6.30 9.78
N GLY A 63 8.26 6.51 10.52
CA GLY A 63 9.37 7.37 10.09
C GLY A 63 10.07 6.90 8.81
N TYR A 64 9.99 5.61 8.48
CA TYR A 64 10.57 5.04 7.26
C TYR A 64 9.92 5.60 5.98
N ILE A 65 8.59 5.76 5.98
CA ILE A 65 7.83 6.28 4.83
C ILE A 65 7.61 7.78 4.90
N ASN A 66 7.43 8.32 6.11
CA ASN A 66 7.25 9.75 6.34
C ASN A 66 7.75 10.12 7.75
N PRO A 67 8.94 10.74 7.88
CA PRO A 67 9.48 11.16 9.16
C PRO A 67 8.52 12.01 10.00
N ALA A 68 7.66 12.84 9.40
CA ALA A 68 6.68 13.63 10.13
C ALA A 68 5.57 12.76 10.77
N GLY A 69 5.34 11.55 10.25
CA GLY A 69 4.33 10.61 10.75
C GLY A 69 4.59 10.16 12.19
N ILE A 70 5.85 10.19 12.66
CA ILE A 70 6.20 9.77 14.02
C ILE A 70 5.57 10.68 15.09
N ALA A 71 5.21 11.92 14.75
CA ALA A 71 4.54 12.85 15.66
C ALA A 71 3.14 12.35 16.07
N TYR A 72 2.52 11.48 15.26
CA TYR A 72 1.13 11.04 15.45
C TYR A 72 0.99 9.64 16.06
N VAL A 73 2.10 8.95 16.36
CA VAL A 73 2.08 7.57 16.91
C VAL A 73 2.49 7.51 18.38
N GLY A 74 2.92 8.63 18.98
CA GLY A 74 3.29 8.74 20.39
C GLY A 74 4.56 7.98 20.79
N ASN A 75 4.73 7.76 22.09
CA ASN A 75 5.86 7.00 22.65
C ASN A 75 5.56 5.51 22.61
N ARG A 76 6.26 4.73 21.79
CA ARG A 76 6.00 3.29 21.65
C ARG A 76 7.22 2.52 21.13
N VAL A 77 7.21 1.23 21.42
CA VAL A 77 8.10 0.23 20.83
C VAL A 77 7.22 -0.72 20.04
N ASP A 78 7.58 -0.98 18.78
CA ASP A 78 6.94 -1.97 17.93
C ASP A 78 7.97 -3.01 17.50
N VAL A 79 7.57 -4.27 17.48
CA VAL A 79 8.37 -5.40 16.99
C VAL A 79 7.49 -6.30 16.14
N GLY A 80 8.04 -6.84 15.06
CA GLY A 80 7.28 -7.64 14.11
C GLY A 80 8.15 -8.66 13.39
N LEU A 81 7.48 -9.63 12.77
CA LEU A 81 8.10 -10.64 11.93
C LEU A 81 7.16 -10.99 10.77
N THR A 82 7.66 -10.83 9.55
CA THR A 82 6.94 -11.25 8.33
C THR A 82 7.50 -12.57 7.82
N ALA A 83 6.65 -13.55 7.56
CA ALA A 83 7.00 -14.77 6.85
C ALA A 83 6.64 -14.62 5.36
N PHE A 84 7.66 -14.53 4.51
CA PHE A 84 7.50 -14.41 3.06
C PHE A 84 7.79 -15.74 2.37
N ARG A 85 6.78 -16.28 1.67
CA ARG A 85 6.87 -17.52 0.91
C ARG A 85 6.48 -17.29 -0.55
N PRO A 86 7.43 -16.90 -1.41
CA PRO A 86 7.18 -16.72 -2.84
C PRO A 86 7.07 -18.08 -3.55
N ASP A 87 6.23 -18.11 -4.60
CA ASP A 87 6.18 -19.20 -5.57
C ASP A 87 6.53 -18.65 -6.95
N ARG A 88 7.68 -19.07 -7.48
CA ARG A 88 8.30 -18.52 -8.68
C ARG A 88 8.55 -19.61 -9.70
N SER A 89 8.12 -19.37 -10.93
CA SER A 89 8.48 -20.18 -12.08
C SER A 89 8.59 -19.32 -13.34
N ALA A 90 9.37 -19.80 -14.31
CA ALA A 90 9.48 -19.20 -15.63
C ALA A 90 9.30 -20.29 -16.70
N THR A 91 8.61 -19.98 -17.79
CA THR A 91 8.43 -20.91 -18.91
C THR A 91 8.99 -20.30 -20.19
N ILE A 92 9.86 -21.04 -20.86
CA ILE A 92 10.45 -20.68 -22.15
C ILE A 92 9.80 -21.56 -23.23
N LYS A 93 9.35 -20.95 -24.33
CA LYS A 93 8.76 -21.63 -25.49
C LYS A 93 9.31 -21.02 -26.79
N GLY A 94 9.58 -21.85 -27.80
CA GLY A 94 10.02 -21.40 -29.12
C GLY A 94 11.50 -21.02 -29.18
N ASN A 95 12.33 -21.50 -28.26
CA ASN A 95 13.76 -21.26 -28.28
C ASN A 95 14.45 -22.16 -29.31
N LEU A 96 14.87 -21.57 -30.44
CA LEU A 96 15.63 -22.26 -31.50
C LEU A 96 16.94 -22.92 -31.04
N TYR A 97 17.47 -22.55 -29.87
CA TYR A 97 18.71 -23.09 -29.29
C TYR A 97 18.46 -24.13 -28.18
N GLY A 98 17.21 -24.57 -27.97
CA GLY A 98 16.90 -25.77 -27.16
C GLY A 98 16.71 -25.57 -25.65
N ALA A 99 16.52 -24.35 -25.15
CA ALA A 99 16.21 -24.12 -23.72
C ALA A 99 14.70 -24.03 -23.40
N ASP A 100 13.83 -24.57 -24.26
CA ASP A 100 12.40 -24.66 -23.98
C ASP A 100 12.13 -25.52 -22.72
N GLY A 101 11.23 -25.05 -21.85
CA GLY A 101 10.94 -25.73 -20.58
C GLY A 101 10.37 -24.80 -19.51
N THR A 102 9.94 -25.40 -18.41
CA THR A 102 9.52 -24.69 -17.19
C THR A 102 10.59 -24.84 -16.11
N TYR A 103 11.04 -23.71 -15.57
CA TYR A 103 12.10 -23.61 -14.58
C TYR A 103 11.55 -23.06 -13.26
N ALA A 104 11.83 -23.75 -12.16
CA ALA A 104 11.44 -23.32 -10.82
C ALA A 104 12.45 -22.32 -10.24
N GLY A 105 11.96 -21.22 -9.67
CA GLY A 105 12.74 -20.20 -8.97
C GLY A 105 12.73 -20.34 -7.45
N ASN A 106 12.41 -21.53 -6.93
CA ASN A 106 12.04 -21.77 -5.53
C ASN A 106 13.13 -22.50 -4.71
N GLY A 107 14.40 -22.41 -5.11
CA GLY A 107 15.53 -23.04 -4.39
C GLY A 107 15.58 -22.64 -2.91
N VAL A 108 15.26 -21.37 -2.61
CA VAL A 108 14.93 -20.89 -1.26
C VAL A 108 13.51 -20.33 -1.31
N ARG A 109 12.64 -20.83 -0.42
CA ARG A 109 11.19 -20.57 -0.46
C ARG A 109 10.62 -19.90 0.78
N TYR A 110 11.36 -19.82 1.88
CA TYR A 110 10.89 -19.17 3.10
C TYR A 110 11.91 -18.12 3.52
N PHE A 111 11.43 -16.91 3.72
CA PHE A 111 12.22 -15.77 4.18
C PHE A 111 11.52 -15.19 5.40
N LEU A 112 12.29 -14.94 6.46
CA LEU A 112 11.80 -14.26 7.64
C LEU A 112 12.35 -12.83 7.61
N LEU A 113 11.46 -11.85 7.69
CA LEU A 113 11.82 -10.42 7.70
C LEU A 113 11.46 -9.85 9.07
N PRO A 114 12.43 -9.70 9.98
CA PRO A 114 12.20 -9.07 11.27
C PRO A 114 12.12 -7.54 11.13
N GLU A 115 11.36 -6.91 12.01
CA GLU A 115 11.27 -5.46 12.13
C GLU A 115 11.18 -5.02 13.60
N ALA A 116 11.71 -3.84 13.89
CA ALA A 116 11.59 -3.20 15.19
C ALA A 116 11.66 -1.68 15.03
N GLY A 117 10.87 -0.95 15.80
CA GLY A 117 10.83 0.51 15.81
C GLY A 117 10.63 1.05 17.22
N TYR A 118 11.14 2.26 17.45
CA TYR A 118 10.96 3.01 18.69
C TYR A 118 10.70 4.48 18.39
N THR A 119 9.70 5.06 19.03
CA THR A 119 9.41 6.49 18.98
C THR A 119 9.36 7.06 20.39
N HIS A 120 9.90 8.27 20.53
CA HIS A 120 9.88 9.03 21.77
C HIS A 120 9.77 10.52 21.49
N GLN A 121 8.76 11.13 22.06
CA GLN A 121 8.49 12.56 22.01
C GLN A 121 9.42 13.29 22.97
N VAL A 122 10.26 14.18 22.42
CA VAL A 122 11.29 14.91 23.17
C VAL A 122 10.82 16.29 23.61
N ALA A 123 9.83 16.88 22.90
CA ALA A 123 9.23 18.16 23.25
C ALA A 123 7.71 18.06 23.23
N GLN A 124 7.06 18.67 24.22
CA GLN A 124 5.63 18.94 24.19
C GLN A 124 5.41 20.09 23.19
N ASP A 125 4.33 20.04 22.40
CA ASP A 125 3.88 21.04 21.40
C ASP A 125 3.99 20.66 19.90
N LEU A 126 4.28 19.40 19.58
CA LEU A 126 4.19 18.88 18.20
C LEU A 126 2.88 18.10 18.03
N TYR A 127 1.79 18.86 17.80
CA TYR A 127 0.40 18.43 17.55
C TYR A 127 -0.41 17.93 18.76
#